data_AF-A0A6M3JWL6-F1
#
_entry.id   AF-A0A6M3JWL6-F1
#
_cell.length_a   1.000
_cell.length_b   1.000
_cell.length_c   1.000
_cell.angle_alpha   90.00
_cell.angle_beta   90.00
_cell.angle_gamma   90.00
#
_symmetry.space_group_name_H-M   'P 1'
#
loop_
_entity.id
_entity.type
_entity.pdbx_description
1 polymer ?
#
loop_
_entity_poly.entity_id
_entity_poly.type
_entity_poly.pdbx_seq_one_letter_code
_entity_poly.pdbx_strand_id
1 'polypeptide(L)'
;LSITDTDPIPINAFINGSVAPDAAEILTSTNSVEVRQFSGTANQDVKFIWEVPEDLIGSTIQVSVICWVSNATAPANGEIIAFSISGDSIGNSDNLPASAGGAQTSSLTADATYVQYDRLETAYSDAITIPDLLANESVNLNLIRLATTTDTYAQKIGVAGIKIKYSRV
;
A
#
# COMPACT_ATOMS: atom_id res chain seq x y z
N LEU A 1 0.49 -28.91 -1.68
CA LEU A 1 1.39 -28.05 -0.86
C LEU A 1 0.93 -26.64 -1.14
N SER A 2 0.83 -25.75 -0.15
CA SER A 2 0.56 -24.33 -0.42
C SER A 2 1.83 -23.55 -0.16
N ILE A 3 2.22 -22.70 -1.10
CA ILE A 3 3.37 -21.80 -0.99
C ILE A 3 2.83 -20.41 -0.71
N THR A 4 3.44 -19.70 0.22
CA THR A 4 3.21 -18.26 0.40
C THR A 4 4.16 -17.50 -0.51
N ASP A 5 3.63 -16.69 -1.39
CA ASP A 5 4.41 -15.85 -2.31
C ASP A 5 4.20 -14.36 -2.02
N THR A 6 4.98 -13.51 -2.67
CA THR A 6 4.89 -12.05 -2.51
C THR A 6 5.18 -11.30 -3.80
N ASP A 7 4.22 -10.49 -4.24
CA ASP A 7 4.33 -9.64 -5.42
C ASP A 7 4.54 -8.18 -5.02
N PRO A 8 5.67 -7.55 -5.39
CA PRO A 8 5.85 -6.11 -5.24
C PRO A 8 5.20 -5.35 -6.40
N ILE A 9 4.44 -4.30 -6.09
CA ILE A 9 3.93 -3.35 -7.08
C ILE A 9 4.55 -1.98 -6.82
N PRO A 10 5.38 -1.45 -7.74
CA PRO A 10 6.02 -0.15 -7.57
C PRO A 10 5.00 0.99 -7.64
N ILE A 11 5.31 2.10 -6.98
CA ILE A 11 4.43 3.26 -6.94
C ILE A 11 4.16 3.85 -8.32
N ASN A 12 4.98 3.62 -9.34
CA ASN A 12 4.78 4.20 -10.68
C ASN A 12 3.72 3.50 -11.53
N ALA A 13 3.18 2.37 -11.08
CA ALA A 13 2.05 1.67 -11.69
C ALA A 13 0.69 2.11 -11.10
N PHE A 14 0.66 3.18 -10.32
CA PHE A 14 -0.52 3.67 -9.62
C PHE A 14 -1.51 4.45 -10.51
N ILE A 15 -2.74 4.59 -10.02
CA ILE A 15 -3.77 5.49 -10.52
C ILE A 15 -4.16 6.43 -9.37
N ASN A 16 -4.40 7.71 -9.66
CA ASN A 16 -4.88 8.66 -8.65
C ASN A 16 -6.26 8.24 -8.12
N GLY A 17 -6.43 8.32 -6.79
CA GLY A 17 -7.72 8.19 -6.15
C GLY A 17 -8.51 9.51 -6.13
N SER A 18 -9.43 9.63 -5.17
CA SER A 18 -10.28 10.82 -5.03
C SER A 18 -9.51 12.06 -4.56
N VAL A 19 -8.53 11.88 -3.67
CA VAL A 19 -7.67 12.91 -3.12
C VAL A 19 -6.23 12.43 -3.31
N ALA A 20 -5.68 12.72 -4.48
CA ALA A 20 -4.35 12.25 -4.82
C ALA A 20 -3.26 12.81 -3.87
N PRO A 21 -2.21 12.03 -3.56
CA PRO A 21 -0.95 12.54 -3.01
C PRO A 21 -0.25 13.45 -4.02
N ASP A 22 0.83 14.12 -3.61
CA ASP A 22 1.63 14.95 -4.53
C ASP A 22 2.10 14.12 -5.75
N ALA A 23 2.43 14.79 -6.86
CA ALA A 23 2.94 14.12 -8.06
C ALA A 23 4.15 13.22 -7.78
N ALA A 24 4.36 12.21 -8.63
CA ALA A 24 5.51 11.33 -8.52
C ALA A 24 6.81 12.13 -8.62
N GLU A 25 7.78 11.79 -7.77
CA GLU A 25 9.10 12.41 -7.77
C GLU A 25 10.20 11.39 -7.48
N ILE A 26 11.43 11.74 -7.87
CA ILE A 26 12.61 10.94 -7.59
C ILE A 26 13.26 11.47 -6.30
N LEU A 27 13.03 10.77 -5.20
CA LEU A 27 13.72 11.03 -3.93
C LEU A 27 15.19 10.65 -4.09
N THR A 28 16.08 11.63 -3.96
CA THR A 28 17.51 11.47 -4.28
C THR A 28 18.40 11.86 -3.10
N SER A 29 19.38 11.02 -2.80
CA SER A 29 20.55 11.30 -1.98
C SER A 29 21.80 10.82 -2.75
N THR A 30 22.56 9.84 -2.26
CA THR A 30 23.56 9.12 -3.08
C THR A 30 22.91 8.17 -4.07
N ASN A 31 21.81 7.51 -3.66
CA ASN A 31 20.96 6.67 -4.50
C ASN A 31 19.61 7.35 -4.72
N SER A 32 18.79 6.80 -5.62
CA SER A 32 17.47 7.33 -5.95
C SER A 32 16.36 6.28 -5.89
N VAL A 33 15.16 6.74 -5.56
CA VAL A 33 13.92 5.95 -5.57
C VAL A 33 12.75 6.83 -5.97
N GLU A 34 11.84 6.30 -6.78
CA GLU A 34 10.61 7.00 -7.13
C GLU A 34 9.59 6.85 -6.01
N VAL A 35 8.98 7.97 -5.59
CA VAL A 35 8.00 8.02 -4.51
C VAL A 35 6.80 8.91 -4.87
N ARG A 36 5.70 8.69 -4.14
CA ARG A 36 4.58 9.63 -4.03
C ARG A 36 4.50 10.14 -2.60
N GLN A 37 4.41 11.45 -2.43
CA GLN A 37 4.38 12.05 -1.10
C GLN A 37 2.95 12.10 -0.56
N PHE A 38 2.67 11.25 0.42
CA PHE A 38 1.40 11.26 1.14
C PHE A 38 1.47 12.24 2.31
N SER A 39 0.50 13.14 2.39
CA SER A 39 0.32 14.12 3.47
C SER A 39 0.08 13.45 4.81
N GLY A 40 0.72 13.94 5.87
CA GLY A 40 0.45 13.53 7.26
C GLY A 40 -0.74 14.24 7.90
N THR A 41 -1.46 15.06 7.14
CA THR A 41 -2.60 15.84 7.64
C THR A 41 -3.85 15.69 6.78
N ALA A 42 -3.84 14.85 5.75
CA ALA A 42 -4.98 14.60 4.89
C ALA A 42 -4.99 13.15 4.43
N ASN A 43 -6.18 12.53 4.43
CA ASN A 43 -6.35 11.20 3.87
C ASN A 43 -6.25 11.31 2.35
N GLN A 44 -5.15 10.79 1.82
CA GLN A 44 -4.86 10.76 0.39
C GLN A 44 -4.80 9.33 -0.10
N ASP A 45 -5.18 9.13 -1.36
CA ASP A 45 -5.39 7.81 -1.92
C ASP A 45 -4.83 7.63 -3.33
N VAL A 46 -4.36 6.40 -3.56
CA VAL A 46 -3.97 5.89 -4.88
C VAL A 46 -4.51 4.48 -5.03
N LYS A 47 -4.61 4.04 -6.28
CA LYS A 47 -5.03 2.70 -6.63
C LYS A 47 -3.91 1.95 -7.33
N PHE A 48 -3.81 0.66 -7.07
CA PHE A 48 -2.92 -0.27 -7.77
C PHE A 48 -3.75 -1.33 -8.47
N ILE A 49 -3.28 -1.78 -9.63
CA ILE A 49 -3.84 -2.96 -10.29
C ILE A 49 -2.88 -4.11 -10.04
N TRP A 50 -3.39 -5.19 -9.45
CA TRP A 50 -2.68 -6.45 -9.27
C TRP A 50 -3.31 -7.51 -10.17
N GLU A 51 -2.49 -8.17 -10.97
CA GLU A 51 -2.93 -9.32 -11.77
C GLU A 51 -2.84 -10.57 -10.90
N VAL A 52 -3.99 -11.21 -10.67
CA VAL A 52 -4.08 -12.38 -9.81
C VAL A 52 -3.43 -13.57 -10.52
N PRO A 53 -2.46 -14.25 -9.88
CA PRO A 53 -1.77 -15.36 -10.51
C PRO A 53 -2.70 -16.53 -10.79
N GLU A 54 -2.40 -17.29 -11.85
CA GLU A 54 -3.23 -18.40 -12.33
C GLU A 54 -3.41 -19.53 -11.30
N ASP A 55 -2.49 -19.62 -10.35
CA ASP A 55 -2.35 -20.69 -9.36
C ASP A 55 -2.73 -20.24 -7.93
N LEU A 56 -3.43 -19.11 -7.79
CA LEU A 56 -3.93 -18.59 -6.52
C LEU A 56 -4.75 -19.65 -5.75
N ILE A 57 -4.53 -19.72 -4.44
CA ILE A 57 -5.38 -20.45 -3.49
C ILE A 57 -5.99 -19.47 -2.49
N GLY A 58 -7.31 -19.56 -2.32
CA GLY A 58 -8.07 -18.78 -1.36
C GLY A 58 -8.56 -17.45 -1.93
N SER A 59 -9.21 -16.66 -1.09
CA SER A 59 -9.85 -15.39 -1.47
C SER A 59 -9.30 -14.19 -0.69
N THR A 60 -8.16 -14.37 -0.02
CA THR A 60 -7.59 -13.36 0.86
C THR A 60 -6.15 -13.06 0.53
N ILE A 61 -5.79 -11.79 0.67
CA ILE A 61 -4.42 -11.29 0.54
C ILE A 61 -4.03 -10.48 1.77
N GLN A 62 -2.74 -10.24 1.96
CA GLN A 62 -2.23 -9.29 2.94
C GLN A 62 -1.31 -8.29 2.24
N VAL A 63 -1.33 -7.03 2.68
CA VAL A 63 -0.55 -5.98 2.02
C VAL A 63 0.37 -5.28 3.02
N SER A 64 1.64 -5.09 2.63
CA SER A 64 2.56 -4.14 3.27
C SER A 64 2.87 -2.97 2.34
N VAL A 65 3.23 -1.83 2.91
CA VAL A 65 3.55 -0.59 2.20
C VAL A 65 5.03 -0.30 2.37
N ILE A 66 5.72 -0.01 1.27
CA ILE A 66 7.13 0.37 1.26
C ILE A 66 7.20 1.90 1.25
N CYS A 67 7.86 2.46 2.26
CA CYS A 67 7.94 3.90 2.46
C CYS A 67 9.40 4.37 2.61
N TRP A 68 9.60 5.66 2.50
CA TRP A 68 10.85 6.36 2.75
C TRP A 68 10.57 7.62 3.55
N VAL A 69 11.40 7.89 4.56
CA VAL A 69 11.37 9.16 5.29
C VAL A 69 11.84 10.26 4.34
N SER A 70 10.90 11.00 3.78
CA SER A 70 11.21 11.98 2.74
C SER A 70 11.51 13.38 3.29
N ASN A 71 10.95 13.71 4.44
CA ASN A 71 11.16 15.00 5.11
C ASN A 71 12.34 14.94 6.08
N ALA A 72 12.98 16.10 6.33
CA ALA A 72 14.10 16.21 7.27
C ALA A 72 13.71 15.87 8.72
N THR A 73 12.45 16.12 9.10
CA THR A 73 11.89 15.71 10.39
C THR A 73 11.34 14.29 10.27
N ALA A 74 12.14 13.32 10.71
CA ALA A 74 11.77 11.90 10.75
C ALA A 74 10.72 11.62 11.84
N PRO A 75 9.99 10.48 11.76
CA PRO A 75 9.05 10.09 12.79
C PRO A 75 9.75 9.87 14.13
N ALA A 76 9.18 10.42 15.20
CA ALA A 76 9.63 10.22 16.57
C ALA A 76 9.26 8.81 17.07
N ASN A 77 10.01 8.29 18.05
CA ASN A 77 9.71 7.01 18.68
C ASN A 77 8.27 6.98 19.23
N GLY A 78 7.51 5.97 18.85
CA GLY A 78 6.10 5.80 19.18
C GLY A 78 5.12 6.42 18.17
N GLU A 79 5.58 7.24 17.21
CA GLU A 79 4.70 7.72 16.13
C GLU A 79 4.32 6.58 15.18
N ILE A 80 3.09 6.64 14.67
CA ILE A 80 2.51 5.61 13.82
C ILE A 80 2.39 6.14 12.39
N ILE A 81 2.84 5.35 11.42
CA ILE A 81 2.54 5.53 10.01
C ILE A 81 1.54 4.45 9.62
N ALA A 82 0.36 4.82 9.13
CA ALA A 82 -0.72 3.87 8.89
C ALA A 82 -1.44 4.10 7.56
N PHE A 83 -1.76 2.99 6.91
CA PHE A 83 -2.50 2.95 5.66
C PHE A 83 -3.67 1.97 5.76
N SER A 84 -4.78 2.33 5.13
CA SER A 84 -5.93 1.47 4.89
C SER A 84 -5.87 0.92 3.48
N ILE A 85 -6.08 -0.38 3.33
CA ILE A 85 -6.08 -1.09 2.05
C ILE A 85 -7.36 -1.89 1.92
N SER A 86 -8.06 -1.71 0.80
CA SER A 86 -9.18 -2.55 0.37
C SER A 86 -9.01 -2.90 -1.10
N GLY A 87 -9.75 -3.88 -1.60
CA GLY A 87 -9.80 -4.11 -3.04
C GLY A 87 -11.02 -4.86 -3.51
N ASP A 88 -11.20 -4.81 -4.82
CA ASP A 88 -12.26 -5.45 -5.59
C ASP A 88 -11.65 -6.25 -6.74
N SER A 89 -12.24 -7.42 -7.05
CA SER A 89 -11.85 -8.24 -8.20
C SER A 89 -12.64 -7.81 -9.44
N ILE A 90 -11.98 -7.84 -10.59
CA ILE A 90 -12.54 -7.51 -11.89
C ILE A 90 -12.14 -8.62 -12.86
N GLY A 91 -13.09 -9.51 -13.14
CA GLY A 91 -12.95 -10.58 -14.12
C GLY A 91 -13.45 -10.18 -15.51
N ASN A 92 -13.39 -11.16 -16.42
CA ASN A 92 -13.90 -10.98 -17.77
C ASN A 92 -15.43 -10.82 -17.77
N SER A 93 -15.92 -9.75 -18.40
CA SER A 93 -17.34 -9.36 -18.45
C SER A 93 -17.89 -8.73 -17.18
N ASP A 94 -17.04 -8.42 -16.21
CA ASP A 94 -17.44 -7.67 -15.03
C ASP A 94 -17.48 -6.16 -15.30
N ASN A 95 -18.33 -5.48 -14.54
CA ASN A 95 -18.38 -4.02 -14.53
C ASN A 95 -17.20 -3.46 -13.74
N LEU A 96 -16.55 -2.42 -14.26
CA LEU A 96 -15.46 -1.70 -13.58
C LEU A 96 -15.79 -1.24 -12.14
N PRO A 97 -16.99 -0.76 -11.79
CA PRO A 97 -17.37 -0.51 -10.40
C PRO A 97 -17.71 -1.82 -9.68
N ALA A 98 -16.69 -2.61 -9.32
CA ALA A 98 -16.83 -3.77 -8.46
C ALA A 98 -16.89 -3.37 -6.97
N SER A 99 -17.44 -4.24 -6.13
CA SER A 99 -17.60 -3.97 -4.69
C SER A 99 -16.32 -4.33 -3.95
N ALA A 100 -15.68 -3.34 -3.34
CA ALA A 100 -14.49 -3.58 -2.54
C ALA A 100 -14.82 -4.34 -1.25
N GLY A 101 -13.92 -5.24 -0.86
CA GLY A 101 -13.95 -5.90 0.43
C GLY A 101 -13.70 -4.94 1.61
N GLY A 102 -13.84 -5.48 2.82
CA GLY A 102 -13.58 -4.73 4.05
C GLY A 102 -12.13 -4.28 4.15
N ALA A 103 -11.91 -2.98 4.30
CA ALA A 103 -10.57 -2.41 4.40
C ALA A 103 -9.81 -2.91 5.63
N GLN A 104 -8.53 -3.21 5.47
CA GLN A 104 -7.61 -3.59 6.54
C GLN A 104 -6.51 -2.55 6.71
N THR A 105 -5.96 -2.46 7.91
CA THR A 105 -4.89 -1.50 8.22
C THR A 105 -3.53 -2.17 8.13
N SER A 106 -2.59 -1.52 7.45
CA SER A 106 -1.16 -1.83 7.47
C SER A 106 -0.44 -0.65 8.12
N SER A 107 0.36 -0.90 9.16
CA SER A 107 1.00 0.17 9.92
C SER A 107 2.41 -0.17 10.41
N LEU A 108 3.15 0.86 10.76
CA LEU A 108 4.44 0.81 11.42
C LEU A 108 4.39 1.76 12.62
N THR A 109 4.75 1.27 13.81
CA THR A 109 5.09 2.15 14.94
C THR A 109 6.58 2.39 14.91
N ALA A 110 7.01 3.64 14.87
CA ALA A 110 8.41 3.99 14.84
C ALA A 110 9.08 3.57 16.16
N ASP A 111 10.13 2.78 16.08
CA ASP A 111 10.82 2.14 17.21
C ASP A 111 12.30 2.55 17.34
N ALA A 112 12.79 3.32 16.38
CA ALA A 112 14.16 3.80 16.30
C ALA A 112 14.21 5.28 15.90
N THR A 113 15.37 5.90 16.06
CA THR A 113 15.63 7.25 15.56
C THR A 113 15.89 7.18 14.06
N TYR A 114 14.82 7.03 13.28
CA TYR A 114 14.90 7.17 11.82
C TYR A 114 15.44 8.55 11.44
N VAL A 115 16.06 8.62 10.27
CA VAL A 115 16.53 9.87 9.66
C VAL A 115 15.98 10.00 8.24
N GLN A 116 16.14 11.18 7.66
CA GLN A 116 15.76 11.41 6.27
C GLN A 116 16.47 10.40 5.36
N TYR A 117 15.71 9.88 4.40
CA TYR A 117 16.09 8.84 3.44
C TYR A 117 16.20 7.42 4.01
N ASP A 118 15.75 7.16 5.23
CA ASP A 118 15.59 5.80 5.71
C ASP A 118 14.41 5.10 5.01
N ARG A 119 14.62 3.85 4.61
CA ARG A 119 13.57 2.97 4.10
C ARG A 119 12.78 2.39 5.27
N LEU A 120 11.46 2.51 5.18
CA LEU A 120 10.50 1.91 6.11
C LEU A 120 9.63 0.88 5.37
N GLU A 121 9.15 -0.11 6.09
CA GLU A 121 8.12 -1.03 5.60
C GLU A 121 7.12 -1.27 6.72
N THR A 122 5.84 -1.13 6.43
CA THR A 122 4.78 -1.44 7.38
C THR A 122 4.67 -2.95 7.61
N ALA A 123 4.09 -3.36 8.74
CA ALA A 123 3.67 -4.74 8.90
C ALA A 123 2.63 -5.10 7.82
N TYR A 124 2.59 -6.36 7.40
CA TYR A 124 1.47 -6.85 6.60
C TYR A 124 0.16 -6.59 7.33
N SER A 125 -0.85 -6.13 6.60
CA SER A 125 -2.22 -6.02 7.11
C SER A 125 -2.74 -7.38 7.60
N ASP A 126 -3.84 -7.33 8.33
CA ASP A 126 -4.71 -8.49 8.46
C ASP A 126 -5.21 -8.95 7.07
N ALA A 127 -5.76 -10.16 7.00
CA ALA A 127 -6.26 -10.75 5.76
C ALA A 127 -7.39 -9.90 5.16
N ILE A 128 -7.13 -9.31 4.00
CA ILE A 128 -8.12 -8.59 3.20
C ILE A 128 -8.90 -9.65 2.41
N THR A 129 -10.20 -9.74 2.64
CA THR A 129 -11.08 -10.55 1.78
C THR A 129 -11.43 -9.75 0.54
N ILE A 130 -11.06 -10.26 -0.63
CA ILE A 130 -11.44 -9.67 -1.91
C ILE A 130 -12.68 -10.42 -2.41
N PRO A 131 -13.84 -9.75 -2.53
CA PRO A 131 -15.07 -10.39 -2.99
C PRO A 131 -14.87 -11.00 -4.37
N ASP A 132 -15.39 -12.22 -4.53
CA ASP A 132 -15.39 -12.98 -5.79
C ASP A 132 -14.02 -13.15 -6.45
N LEU A 133 -12.93 -13.08 -5.66
CA LEU A 133 -11.56 -13.23 -6.17
C LEU A 133 -11.34 -14.59 -6.83
N LEU A 134 -10.98 -14.56 -8.11
CA LEU A 134 -10.54 -15.72 -8.87
C LEU A 134 -9.16 -15.50 -9.50
N ALA A 135 -8.53 -16.60 -9.89
CA ALA A 135 -7.26 -16.59 -10.61
C ALA A 135 -7.41 -15.96 -12.01
N ASN A 136 -6.36 -15.27 -12.48
CA ASN A 136 -6.33 -14.53 -13.76
C ASN A 136 -7.31 -13.35 -13.87
N GLU A 137 -7.72 -12.78 -12.74
CA GLU A 137 -8.48 -11.53 -12.70
C GLU A 137 -7.57 -10.35 -12.36
N SER A 138 -8.06 -9.13 -12.56
CA SER A 138 -7.39 -7.93 -12.07
C SER A 138 -8.03 -7.50 -10.75
N VAL A 139 -7.22 -7.27 -9.71
CA VAL A 139 -7.68 -6.69 -8.46
C VAL A 139 -7.30 -5.23 -8.41
N ASN A 140 -8.30 -4.37 -8.18
CA ASN A 140 -8.11 -2.96 -7.92
C ASN A 140 -7.91 -2.73 -6.42
N LEU A 141 -6.70 -2.37 -6.01
CA LEU A 141 -6.36 -2.13 -4.62
C LEU A 141 -6.36 -0.64 -4.34
N ASN A 142 -7.20 -0.18 -3.42
CA ASN A 142 -7.24 1.20 -2.97
C ASN A 142 -6.41 1.37 -1.69
N LEU A 143 -5.34 2.16 -1.78
CA LEU A 143 -4.45 2.51 -0.66
C LEU A 143 -4.76 3.93 -0.20
N ILE A 144 -5.13 4.08 1.07
CA ILE A 144 -5.42 5.39 1.69
C ILE A 144 -4.49 5.58 2.89
N ARG A 145 -3.77 6.71 2.99
CA ARG A 145 -3.09 7.06 4.23
C ARG A 145 -4.09 7.48 5.29
N LEU A 146 -4.01 6.90 6.50
CA LEU A 146 -4.93 7.16 7.61
C LEU A 146 -4.51 8.37 8.46
N ALA A 147 -4.11 9.47 7.80
CA ALA A 147 -3.51 10.67 8.37
C ALA A 147 -4.36 11.37 9.45
N THR A 148 -5.68 11.17 9.46
CA THR A 148 -6.59 11.87 10.38
C THR A 148 -7.17 10.97 11.48
N THR A 149 -6.73 9.71 11.58
CA THR A 149 -7.32 8.75 12.53
C THR A 149 -6.29 7.92 13.29
N THR A 150 -5.46 7.16 12.58
CA THR A 150 -4.53 6.17 13.17
C THR A 150 -3.08 6.60 13.04
N ASP A 151 -2.72 7.22 11.92
CA ASP A 151 -1.39 7.76 11.68
C ASP A 151 -1.16 8.99 12.56
N THR A 152 -0.06 9.02 13.29
CA THR A 152 0.31 10.13 14.18
C THR A 152 1.52 10.90 13.66
N TYR A 153 2.12 10.49 12.55
CA TYR A 153 3.27 11.15 11.94
C TYR A 153 2.79 12.28 11.03
N ALA A 154 2.76 13.51 11.55
CA ALA A 154 2.13 14.65 10.86
C ALA A 154 2.84 15.11 9.57
N GLN A 155 4.05 14.62 9.29
CA GLN A 155 4.80 15.01 8.09
C GLN A 155 4.45 14.16 6.87
N LYS A 156 4.91 14.59 5.70
CA LYS A 156 4.83 13.77 4.49
C LYS A 156 5.70 12.52 4.61
N ILE A 157 5.24 11.45 3.97
CA ILE A 157 5.99 10.22 3.81
C ILE A 157 6.00 9.82 2.33
N GLY A 158 7.17 9.43 1.82
CA GLY A 158 7.33 8.98 0.45
C GLY A 158 6.95 7.51 0.33
N VAL A 159 5.86 7.18 -0.35
CA VAL A 159 5.48 5.79 -0.64
C VAL A 159 6.12 5.37 -1.95
N ALA A 160 6.87 4.26 -1.95
CA ALA A 160 7.58 3.71 -3.12
C ALA A 160 6.87 2.51 -3.75
N GLY A 161 5.88 1.92 -3.07
CA GLY A 161 5.08 0.82 -3.58
C GLY A 161 4.43 0.01 -2.48
N ILE A 162 3.82 -1.10 -2.86
CA ILE A 162 3.23 -2.09 -1.95
C ILE A 162 3.80 -3.48 -2.21
N LYS A 163 3.66 -4.39 -1.24
CA LYS A 163 3.85 -5.83 -1.43
C LYS A 163 2.59 -6.57 -1.07
N ILE A 164 2.18 -7.48 -1.94
CA ILE A 164 1.00 -8.30 -1.76
C ILE A 164 1.46 -9.71 -1.43
N LYS A 165 1.02 -10.24 -0.29
CA LYS A 165 1.25 -11.62 0.12
C LYS A 165 -0.02 -12.43 -0.07
N TYR A 166 0.13 -13.60 -0.68
CA TYR A 166 -0.96 -14.51 -1.01
C TYR A 166 -0.48 -15.96 -0.98
N SER A 167 -1.41 -16.91 -1.12
CA SER A 167 -1.10 -18.35 -1.18
C SER A 167 -1.33 -18.89 -2.60
N ARG A 168 -0.48 -19.81 -3.05
CA ARG A 168 -0.61 -20.50 -4.35
C ARG A 168 -0.21 -21.98 -4.28
N VAL A 169 -0.56 -22.78 -5.30
CA VAL A 169 -0.22 -24.22 -5.38
C VAL A 169 1.22 -24.49 -5.78
#